data_AF-A0A921F370-F1
#
_entry.id   AF-A0A921F370-F1
#
_cell.length_a   1.000
_cell.length_b   1.000
_cell.length_c   1.000
_cell.angle_alpha   90.00
_cell.angle_beta   90.00
_cell.angle_gamma   90.00
#
_symmetry.space_group_name_H-M   'P 1'
#
loop_
_entity.id
_entity.type
_entity.pdbx_description
1 polymer ?
#
loop_
_entity_poly.entity_id
_entity_poly.type
_entity_poly.pdbx_seq_one_letter_code
_entity_poly.pdbx_strand_id
1 'polypeptide(L)'
;MTEQAPGGSGALKADSPVLQTAAGHVDSTNEAISGQLTYVRGVVDQLAGASWQGSAATAFARVMTDWDGAVARLNGALAGIADQLRVNSSNYDAEEEANTAAINRVGSAGPLHIS
;
A
#
# COMPACT_ATOMS: atom_id res chain seq x y z
N MET A 1 27.44 34.11 -1.14
CA MET A 1 25.96 34.10 -1.29
C MET A 1 25.57 32.69 -1.66
N THR A 2 25.30 31.85 -0.67
CA THR A 2 24.77 30.49 -0.87
C THR A 2 23.26 30.58 -0.79
N GLU A 3 22.63 30.44 -1.96
CA GLU A 3 21.18 30.37 -2.12
C GLU A 3 20.71 29.02 -1.55
N GLN A 4 19.99 29.06 -0.42
CA GLN A 4 19.25 27.90 0.08
C GLN A 4 18.04 27.68 -0.84
N ALA A 5 17.98 26.52 -1.50
CA ALA A 5 16.82 26.12 -2.26
C ALA A 5 15.64 25.83 -1.31
N PRO A 6 14.45 26.45 -1.49
CA PRO A 6 13.25 26.07 -0.77
C PRO A 6 12.63 24.82 -1.42
N GLY A 7 13.25 23.65 -1.22
CA GLY A 7 12.83 22.41 -1.89
C GLY A 7 12.07 21.40 -1.02
N GLY A 8 12.20 21.49 0.31
CA GLY A 8 11.70 20.45 1.22
C GLY A 8 10.18 20.38 1.30
N SER A 9 9.53 21.50 1.64
CA SER A 9 8.09 21.50 1.93
C SER A 9 7.19 21.29 0.70
N GLY A 10 7.63 21.71 -0.50
CA GLY A 10 6.83 21.57 -1.72
C GLY A 10 6.82 20.16 -2.30
N ALA A 11 7.95 19.44 -2.20
CA ALA A 11 8.06 18.05 -2.64
C ALA A 11 7.28 17.10 -1.72
N LEU A 12 7.38 17.30 -0.41
CA LEU A 12 6.66 16.49 0.60
C LEU A 12 5.13 16.57 0.43
N LYS A 13 4.62 17.76 0.10
CA LYS A 13 3.19 18.03 -0.12
C LYS A 13 2.64 17.38 -1.39
N ALA A 14 3.46 17.22 -2.42
CA ALA A 14 3.10 16.53 -3.64
C ALA A 14 3.10 15.00 -3.47
N ASP A 15 3.88 14.47 -2.52
CA ASP A 15 4.05 13.02 -2.32
C ASP A 15 2.91 12.38 -1.53
N SER A 16 2.26 13.07 -0.57
CA SER A 16 1.16 12.48 0.22
C SER A 16 -0.05 12.03 -0.64
N PRO A 17 -0.59 12.84 -1.58
CA PRO A 17 -1.65 12.41 -2.51
C PRO A 17 -1.22 11.26 -3.44
N VAL A 18 0.06 11.24 -3.83
CA VAL A 18 0.63 10.18 -4.67
C VAL A 18 0.68 8.85 -3.90
N LEU A 19 1.08 8.87 -2.62
CA LEU A 19 1.11 7.69 -1.75
C LEU A 19 -0.30 7.14 -1.48
N GLN A 20 -1.30 7.99 -1.28
CA GLN A 20 -2.69 7.56 -1.14
C GLN A 20 -3.23 6.93 -2.42
N THR A 21 -2.93 7.53 -3.58
CA THR A 21 -3.30 6.98 -4.89
C THR A 21 -2.64 5.62 -5.13
N ALA A 22 -1.35 5.49 -4.78
CA ALA A 22 -0.61 4.25 -4.89
C ALA A 22 -1.20 3.16 -3.97
N ALA A 23 -1.56 3.49 -2.72
CA ALA A 23 -2.22 2.55 -1.81
C ALA A 23 -3.56 2.06 -2.37
N GLY A 24 -4.39 2.97 -2.90
CA GLY A 24 -5.65 2.59 -3.55
C GLY A 24 -5.46 1.71 -4.79
N HIS A 25 -4.40 1.93 -5.58
CA HIS A 25 -4.07 1.05 -6.70
C HIS A 25 -3.66 -0.36 -6.23
N VAL A 26 -2.92 -0.46 -5.12
CA VAL A 26 -2.57 -1.74 -4.50
C VAL A 26 -3.80 -2.48 -4.01
N ASP A 27 -4.74 -1.78 -3.36
CA ASP A 27 -6.02 -2.37 -2.92
C ASP A 27 -6.81 -2.93 -4.11
N SER A 28 -6.97 -2.14 -5.18
CA SER A 28 -7.68 -2.57 -6.39
C SER A 28 -7.00 -3.76 -7.07
N THR A 29 -5.66 -3.77 -7.10
CA THR A 29 -4.89 -4.91 -7.63
C THR A 29 -5.11 -6.17 -6.79
N ASN A 30 -5.15 -6.03 -5.46
CA ASN A 30 -5.41 -7.13 -4.54
C ASN A 30 -6.83 -7.73 -4.71
N GLU A 31 -7.83 -6.87 -4.95
CA GLU A 31 -9.20 -7.30 -5.28
C GLU A 31 -9.25 -8.07 -6.60
N ALA A 32 -8.61 -7.55 -7.65
CA ALA A 32 -8.55 -8.21 -8.96
C ALA A 32 -7.87 -9.58 -8.89
N ILE A 33 -6.76 -9.67 -8.15
CA ILE A 33 -6.07 -10.93 -7.87
C ILE A 33 -7.01 -11.89 -7.14
N SER A 34 -7.67 -11.45 -6.07
CA SER A 34 -8.60 -12.29 -5.31
C SER A 34 -9.74 -12.85 -6.17
N GLY A 35 -10.27 -12.05 -7.10
CA GLY A 35 -11.25 -12.50 -8.09
C GLY A 35 -10.70 -13.58 -9.02
N GLN A 36 -9.49 -13.37 -9.56
CA GLN A 36 -8.85 -14.34 -10.44
C GLN A 36 -8.55 -15.66 -9.72
N LEU A 37 -8.14 -15.59 -8.45
CA LEU A 37 -7.87 -16.76 -7.64
C LEU A 37 -9.14 -17.58 -7.37
N THR A 38 -10.26 -16.90 -7.12
CA THR A 38 -11.59 -17.52 -6.96
C THR A 38 -12.02 -18.20 -8.26
N TYR A 39 -11.81 -17.53 -9.40
CA TYR A 39 -12.11 -18.10 -10.71
C TYR A 39 -11.32 -19.37 -10.99
N VAL A 40 -9.99 -19.33 -10.79
CA VAL A 40 -9.12 -20.50 -10.97
C VAL A 40 -9.58 -21.65 -10.09
N ARG A 41 -9.91 -21.38 -8.82
CA ARG A 41 -10.43 -22.41 -7.92
C ARG A 41 -11.75 -23.02 -8.42
N GLY A 42 -12.67 -22.21 -8.94
CA GLY A 42 -13.92 -22.69 -9.51
C GLY A 42 -13.72 -23.63 -10.72
N VAL A 43 -12.82 -23.27 -11.64
CA VAL A 43 -12.46 -24.13 -12.79
C VAL A 43 -11.87 -25.46 -12.32
N VAL A 44 -11.01 -25.38 -11.32
CA VAL A 44 -10.29 -26.51 -10.72
C VAL A 44 -11.26 -27.46 -10.00
N ASP A 45 -12.21 -26.94 -9.21
CA ASP A 45 -13.26 -27.72 -8.55
C ASP A 45 -14.22 -28.39 -9.57
N GLN A 46 -14.57 -27.69 -10.65
CA GLN A 46 -15.40 -28.24 -11.73
C GLN A 46 -14.70 -29.41 -12.44
N LEU A 47 -13.39 -29.34 -12.62
CA LEU A 47 -12.59 -30.39 -13.25
C LEU A 47 -12.43 -31.62 -12.33
N ALA A 48 -12.27 -31.39 -11.01
CA ALA A 48 -12.16 -32.44 -10.01
C ALA A 48 -13.46 -33.26 -9.89
N GLY A 49 -14.62 -32.59 -9.93
CA GLY A 49 -15.93 -33.23 -9.90
C GLY A 49 -16.22 -34.13 -11.11
N ALA A 50 -15.48 -33.97 -12.21
CA ALA A 50 -15.74 -34.68 -13.46
C ALA A 50 -15.00 -36.02 -13.62
N SER A 51 -13.85 -36.29 -12.96
CA SER A 51 -13.10 -37.54 -13.24
C SER A 51 -11.92 -37.95 -12.32
N TRP A 52 -11.70 -37.35 -11.15
CA TRP A 52 -10.42 -37.54 -10.45
C TRP A 52 -10.57 -38.54 -9.28
N GLN A 53 -10.42 -39.84 -9.56
CA GLN A 53 -10.38 -40.89 -8.52
C GLN A 53 -8.95 -41.42 -8.31
N GLY A 54 -8.60 -41.72 -7.06
CA GLY A 54 -7.31 -42.34 -6.69
C GLY A 54 -6.17 -41.34 -6.52
N SER A 55 -4.98 -41.67 -7.03
CA SER A 55 -3.74 -40.89 -6.85
C SER A 55 -3.81 -39.46 -7.40
N ALA A 56 -4.63 -39.22 -8.43
CA ALA A 56 -4.88 -37.89 -8.98
C ALA A 56 -5.57 -36.95 -7.96
N ALA A 57 -6.47 -37.47 -7.13
CA ALA A 57 -7.15 -36.68 -6.10
C ALA A 57 -6.17 -36.23 -5.00
N THR A 58 -5.23 -37.09 -4.60
CA THR A 58 -4.21 -36.74 -3.61
C THR A 58 -3.23 -35.69 -4.14
N ALA A 59 -2.78 -35.82 -5.39
CA ALA A 59 -1.91 -34.83 -6.02
C ALA A 59 -2.61 -33.47 -6.12
N PHE A 60 -3.89 -33.48 -6.49
CA PHE A 60 -4.73 -32.28 -6.55
C PHE A 60 -4.90 -31.60 -5.19
N ALA A 61 -5.21 -32.36 -4.14
CA ALA A 61 -5.35 -31.81 -2.78
C ALA A 61 -4.06 -31.10 -2.32
N ARG A 62 -2.90 -31.64 -2.73
CA ARG A 62 -1.59 -31.03 -2.45
C ARG A 62 -1.41 -29.71 -3.20
N VAL A 63 -1.72 -29.68 -4.50
CA VAL A 63 -1.69 -28.45 -5.30
C VAL A 63 -2.64 -27.39 -4.72
N MET A 64 -3.83 -27.78 -4.25
CA MET A 64 -4.76 -26.84 -3.63
C MET A 64 -4.24 -26.27 -2.31
N THR A 65 -3.55 -27.08 -1.52
CA THR A 65 -2.91 -26.61 -0.27
C THR A 65 -1.77 -25.62 -0.58
N ASP A 66 -0.93 -25.94 -1.56
CA ASP A 66 0.18 -25.07 -1.99
C ASP A 66 -0.34 -23.76 -2.59
N TRP A 67 -1.43 -23.84 -3.36
CA TRP A 67 -2.14 -22.70 -3.91
C TRP A 67 -2.68 -21.78 -2.82
N ASP A 68 -3.43 -22.31 -1.85
CA ASP A 68 -3.99 -21.52 -0.74
C ASP A 68 -2.88 -20.81 0.04
N GLY A 69 -1.74 -21.48 0.24
CA GLY A 69 -0.55 -20.86 0.83
C GLY A 69 0.06 -19.73 -0.02
N ALA A 70 0.13 -19.89 -1.34
CA ALA A 70 0.63 -18.86 -2.25
C ALA A 70 -0.28 -17.63 -2.26
N VAL A 71 -1.60 -17.84 -2.26
CA VAL A 71 -2.62 -16.77 -2.18
C VAL A 71 -2.48 -15.97 -0.89
N ALA A 72 -2.40 -16.65 0.26
CA ALA A 72 -2.26 -15.97 1.53
C ALA A 72 -1.01 -15.09 1.59
N ARG A 73 0.12 -15.58 1.05
CA ARG A 73 1.37 -14.80 0.98
C ARG A 73 1.24 -13.59 0.08
N LEU A 74 0.63 -13.74 -1.09
CA LEU A 74 0.43 -12.65 -2.04
C LEU A 74 -0.45 -11.54 -1.45
N ASN A 75 -1.60 -11.91 -0.92
CA ASN A 75 -2.53 -10.95 -0.29
C ASN A 75 -1.88 -10.26 0.92
N GLY A 76 -1.15 -11.01 1.75
CA GLY A 76 -0.42 -10.45 2.89
C GLY A 76 0.65 -9.45 2.47
N ALA A 77 1.41 -9.74 1.42
CA ALA A 77 2.43 -8.82 0.91
C ALA A 77 1.80 -7.53 0.36
N LEU A 78 0.72 -7.63 -0.42
CA LEU A 78 0.02 -6.47 -0.97
C LEU A 78 -0.61 -5.61 0.13
N ALA A 79 -1.27 -6.23 1.12
CA ALA A 79 -1.81 -5.52 2.26
C ALA A 79 -0.71 -4.80 3.07
N GLY A 80 0.44 -5.45 3.27
CA GLY A 80 1.58 -4.84 3.94
C GLY A 80 2.16 -3.63 3.17
N ILE A 81 2.22 -3.71 1.84
CA ILE A 81 2.63 -2.57 1.01
C ILE A 81 1.63 -1.41 1.13
N ALA A 82 0.32 -1.68 1.05
CA ALA A 82 -0.71 -0.65 1.19
C ALA A 82 -0.66 0.02 2.58
N ASP A 83 -0.48 -0.76 3.64
CA ASP A 83 -0.35 -0.25 5.00
C ASP A 83 0.90 0.63 5.17
N GLN A 84 2.05 0.17 4.66
CA GLN A 84 3.28 0.95 4.70
C GLN A 84 3.15 2.27 3.94
N LEU A 85 2.45 2.29 2.79
CA LEU A 85 2.18 3.52 2.04
C LEU A 85 1.29 4.50 2.83
N ARG A 86 0.26 3.99 3.52
CA ARG A 86 -0.62 4.81 4.37
C ARG A 86 0.10 5.37 5.59
N VAL A 87 0.92 4.55 6.27
CA VAL A 87 1.77 5.00 7.38
C VAL A 87 2.76 6.06 6.92
N ASN A 88 3.36 5.89 5.75
CA ASN A 88 4.25 6.90 5.19
C ASN A 88 3.48 8.21 4.92
N SER A 89 2.31 8.13 4.29
CA SER A 89 1.45 9.30 4.03
C SER A 89 1.06 10.04 5.32
N SER A 90 0.62 9.33 6.37
CA SER A 90 0.23 9.98 7.63
C SER A 90 1.42 10.61 8.38
N ASN A 91 2.59 9.98 8.33
CA ASN A 91 3.82 10.57 8.88
C ASN A 91 4.20 11.86 8.14
N TYR A 92 4.05 11.90 6.81
CA TYR A 92 4.28 13.12 6.04
C TYR A 92 3.32 14.24 6.42
N ASP A 93 2.02 13.94 6.56
CA ASP A 93 1.01 14.93 6.96
C ASP A 93 1.32 15.52 8.35
N ALA A 94 1.76 14.68 9.31
CA ALA A 94 2.12 15.11 10.66
C ALA A 94 3.38 16.00 10.70
N GLU A 95 4.42 15.66 9.94
CA GLU A 95 5.64 16.47 9.81
C GLU A 95 5.35 17.83 9.16
N GLU A 96 4.42 17.87 8.20
CA GLU A 96 3.99 19.12 7.56
C GLU A 96 3.23 20.05 8.53
N GLU A 97 2.30 19.51 9.32
CA GLU A 97 1.61 20.30 10.35
C GLU A 97 2.60 20.87 11.37
N ALA A 98 3.57 20.06 11.81
CA ALA A 98 4.61 20.49 12.74
C ALA A 98 5.48 21.61 12.15
N ASN A 99 5.90 21.48 10.89
CA ASN A 99 6.69 22.50 10.20
C ASN A 99 5.90 23.80 9.98
N THR A 100 4.63 23.70 9.57
CA THR A 100 3.76 24.86 9.40
C THR A 100 3.53 25.59 10.72
N ALA A 101 3.30 24.85 11.81
CA ALA A 101 3.18 25.42 13.15
C ALA A 101 4.49 26.06 13.64
N ALA A 102 5.65 25.52 13.26
CA ALA A 102 6.95 26.11 13.57
C ALA A 102 7.17 27.43 12.80
N ILE A 103 6.89 27.45 11.49
CA ILE A 103 6.98 28.66 10.66
C ILE A 103 6.05 29.75 11.17
N ASN A 104 4.80 29.42 11.51
CA ASN A 104 3.84 30.39 12.05
C ASN A 104 4.30 30.98 13.39
N ARG A 105 4.97 30.19 14.23
CA ARG A 105 5.58 30.67 15.49
C ARG A 105 6.79 31.56 15.27
N VAL A 106 7.60 31.29 14.25
CA VAL A 106 8.74 32.15 13.88
C VAL A 106 8.25 33.45 13.25
N GLY A 107 7.22 33.38 12.39
CA GLY A 107 6.60 34.54 11.75
C GLY A 107 5.86 35.46 12.73
N SER A 108 5.34 34.94 13.85
CA SER A 108 4.78 35.76 14.93
C SER A 108 5.85 36.33 15.89
N ALA A 109 7.09 35.89 15.77
CA ALA A 109 8.21 36.28 16.63
C ALA A 109 9.15 37.37 16.02
N GLY A 110 8.84 37.95 14.86
CA GLY A 110 9.62 39.08 14.30
C GLY A 110 8.82 40.01 13.38
N PRO A 111 9.15 41.32 13.28
CA PRO A 111 10.39 41.99 13.69
C PRO A 111 10.29 42.75 15.03
N LEU A 112 11.36 42.67 15.81
CA LEU A 112 11.57 43.50 17.00
C LEU A 112 11.77 44.96 16.58
N HIS A 113 10.92 45.83 17.14
CA HIS A 113 11.02 47.28 17.07
C HIS A 113 12.28 47.71 17.81
N ILE A 114 13.32 48.12 17.08
CA ILE A 114 14.48 48.80 17.65
C ILE A 114 14.15 50.30 17.61
N SER A 115 13.84 50.86 18.79
CA SER A 115 13.73 52.31 19.02
C SER A 115 15.10 52.96 19.10
#